data_AF-A0A0B1TCP1-F1
#
_entry.id   AF-A0A0B1TCP1-F1
#
_cell.length_a   1.000
_cell.length_b   1.000
_cell.length_c   1.000
_cell.angle_alpha   90.00
_cell.angle_beta   90.00
_cell.angle_gamma   90.00
#
_symmetry.space_group_name_H-M   'P 1'
#
loop_
_entity.id
_entity.type
_entity.pdbx_description
1 polymer ?
#
loop_
_entity_poly.entity_id
_entity_poly.type
_entity_poly.pdbx_seq_one_letter_code
_entity_poly.pdbx_strand_id
1 'polypeptide(L)'
;MKELWADGGVRKTYSMKNSFHISESAEYFFNELDRISKKNYKPSLLDILHTRVPTSGVVQFYFTMKGINFEVFDVGGQRSERRKWIHCFDNVNAVIYVAAISEYDQVLREDNKTNRLKEALLLFDGVVNNQYFKDVSVILFLNKKDLFAEKILYVSLKVCFDSYDAGRDGTGYAASVAYIRKRFENALIKHAKKP
;
A
#
# COMPACT_ATOMS: atom_id res chain seq x y z
N MET A 1 0.86 28.85 -6.70
CA MET A 1 0.62 27.53 -6.05
C MET A 1 -0.28 27.63 -4.83
N LYS A 2 0.02 28.44 -3.80
CA LYS A 2 -0.88 28.57 -2.64
C LYS A 2 -2.28 29.07 -2.98
N GLU A 3 -2.36 30.10 -3.82
CA GLU A 3 -3.64 30.63 -4.30
C GLU A 3 -4.45 29.55 -5.03
N LEU A 4 -3.80 28.75 -5.88
CA LEU A 4 -4.43 27.61 -6.53
C LEU A 4 -4.90 26.55 -5.52
N TRP A 5 -4.13 26.27 -4.46
CA TRP A 5 -4.56 25.30 -3.45
C TRP A 5 -5.74 25.79 -2.60
N ALA A 6 -5.83 27.10 -2.39
CA ALA A 6 -6.93 27.74 -1.69
C ALA A 6 -8.21 27.88 -2.55
N ASP A 7 -8.09 27.72 -3.88
CA ASP A 7 -9.22 27.82 -4.80
C ASP A 7 -10.28 26.73 -4.53
N GLY A 8 -11.56 27.15 -4.49
CA GLY A 8 -12.67 26.26 -4.21
C GLY A 8 -12.86 25.18 -5.27
N GLY A 9 -12.58 25.48 -6.54
CA GLY A 9 -12.60 24.52 -7.64
C GLY A 9 -11.51 23.46 -7.48
N VAL A 10 -10.29 23.85 -7.15
CA VAL A 10 -9.17 22.93 -6.88
C VAL A 10 -9.46 22.05 -5.66
N ARG A 11 -9.95 22.61 -4.55
CA ARG A 11 -10.32 21.84 -3.36
C ARG A 11 -11.45 20.84 -3.65
N LYS A 12 -12.43 21.23 -4.46
CA LYS A 12 -13.51 20.34 -4.91
C LYS A 12 -13.00 19.24 -5.84
N THR A 13 -12.06 19.53 -6.75
CA THR A 13 -11.41 18.50 -7.56
C THR A 13 -10.59 17.55 -6.69
N TYR A 14 -9.88 18.07 -5.70
CA TYR A 14 -9.08 17.26 -4.78
C TYR A 14 -9.95 16.32 -3.92
N SER A 15 -11.18 16.66 -3.58
CA SER A 15 -12.07 15.73 -2.87
C SER A 15 -12.44 14.50 -3.71
N MET A 16 -12.33 14.60 -5.04
CA MET A 16 -12.50 13.50 -6.00
C MET A 16 -11.17 12.80 -6.33
N LYS A 17 -10.13 12.98 -5.51
CA LYS A 17 -8.76 12.43 -5.73
C LYS A 17 -8.66 10.94 -6.03
N ASN A 18 -9.67 10.14 -5.69
CA ASN A 18 -9.67 8.72 -6.02
C ASN A 18 -9.97 8.44 -7.51
N SER A 19 -10.57 9.39 -8.22
CA SER A 19 -10.88 9.28 -9.65
C SER A 19 -9.68 9.51 -10.58
N PHE A 20 -8.53 9.91 -10.04
CA PHE A 20 -7.32 10.18 -10.82
C PHE A 20 -6.05 9.92 -10.00
N HIS A 21 -4.90 9.91 -10.66
CA HIS A 21 -3.63 9.61 -10.00
C HIS A 21 -3.00 10.84 -9.36
N ILE A 22 -3.30 11.09 -8.08
CA ILE A 22 -2.59 12.10 -7.26
C ILE A 22 -1.77 11.44 -6.15
N SER A 23 -0.74 12.14 -5.68
CA SER A 23 0.05 11.71 -4.52
C SER A 23 -0.78 11.83 -3.24
N GLU A 24 -0.70 10.84 -2.35
CA GLU A 24 -1.35 10.89 -1.03
C GLU A 24 -0.77 12.02 -0.18
N SER A 25 0.53 12.28 -0.30
CA SER A 25 1.21 13.37 0.41
C SER A 25 0.96 14.76 -0.21
N ALA A 26 0.13 14.86 -1.26
CA ALA A 26 -0.12 16.15 -1.92
C ALA A 26 -0.69 17.18 -0.95
N GLU A 27 -1.67 16.81 -0.13
CA GLU A 27 -2.28 17.74 0.85
C GLU A 27 -1.28 18.19 1.91
N TYR A 28 -0.45 17.27 2.42
CA TYR A 28 0.64 17.59 3.34
C TYR A 28 1.57 18.67 2.75
N PHE A 29 2.11 18.43 1.55
CA PHE A 29 3.05 19.37 0.94
C PHE A 29 2.40 20.69 0.51
N PHE A 30 1.14 20.67 0.05
CA PHE A 30 0.43 21.89 -0.30
C PHE A 30 0.10 22.76 0.92
N ASN A 31 -0.16 22.15 2.07
CA ASN A 31 -0.35 22.87 3.33
C ASN A 31 0.98 23.45 3.86
N GLU A 32 2.11 22.82 3.53
CA GLU A 32 3.45 23.23 3.97
C GLU A 32 4.19 24.16 2.98
N LEU A 33 3.50 24.70 1.96
CA LEU A 33 4.11 25.53 0.91
C LEU A 33 4.93 26.71 1.45
N ASP A 34 4.49 27.33 2.55
CA ASP A 34 5.24 28.39 3.24
C ASP A 34 6.61 27.96 3.72
N ARG A 35 6.70 26.77 4.31
CA ARG A 35 7.92 26.24 4.89
C ARG A 35 8.85 25.70 3.82
N ILE A 36 8.32 24.93 2.87
CA ILE A 36 9.12 24.24 1.85
C ILE A 36 9.62 25.16 0.73
N SER A 37 8.98 26.32 0.53
CA SER A 37 9.41 27.30 -0.49
C SER A 37 10.53 28.25 -0.01
N LYS A 38 11.00 28.13 1.23
CA LYS A 38 12.08 28.97 1.77
C LYS A 38 13.42 28.65 1.09
N LYS A 39 14.23 29.68 0.80
CA LYS A 39 15.55 29.53 0.15
C LYS A 39 16.51 28.58 0.89
N ASN A 40 16.38 28.51 2.21
CA ASN A 40 17.20 27.67 3.10
C ASN A 40 16.41 26.47 3.66
N TYR A 41 15.35 26.03 2.98
CA TYR A 41 14.56 24.88 3.39
C TYR A 41 15.45 23.64 3.53
N LYS A 42 15.30 22.96 4.68
CA LYS A 42 15.86 21.64 4.94
C LYS A 42 14.70 20.70 5.24
N PRO A 43 14.58 19.56 4.53
CA PRO A 43 13.54 18.58 4.80
C PRO A 43 13.60 18.11 6.26
N SER A 44 12.45 18.15 6.91
CA SER A 44 12.24 17.46 8.19
C SER A 44 12.14 15.96 7.96
N LEU A 45 12.27 15.18 9.04
CA LEU A 45 12.03 13.75 8.98
C LEU A 45 10.64 13.43 8.42
N LEU A 46 9.63 14.23 8.78
CA LEU A 46 8.26 14.05 8.29
C LEU A 46 8.16 14.30 6.77
N ASP A 47 8.89 15.30 6.24
CA ASP A 47 8.96 15.53 4.79
C ASP A 47 9.57 14.35 4.06
N ILE A 48 10.65 13.78 4.62
CA ILE A 48 11.31 12.60 4.05
C ILE A 48 10.34 11.42 4.03
N LEU A 49 9.61 11.17 5.12
CA LEU A 49 8.61 10.10 5.21
C LEU A 49 7.43 10.30 4.25
N HIS A 50 7.02 11.55 3.99
CA HIS A 50 5.96 11.86 3.02
C HIS A 50 6.44 11.86 1.56
N THR A 51 7.74 11.90 1.32
CA THR A 51 8.27 11.92 -0.04
C THR A 51 8.11 10.56 -0.69
N ARG A 52 7.45 10.52 -1.86
CA ARG A 52 7.27 9.28 -2.62
C ARG A 52 8.30 9.20 -3.74
N VAL A 53 9.36 8.43 -3.51
CA VAL A 53 10.28 7.99 -4.56
C VAL A 53 10.02 6.51 -4.82
N PRO A 54 9.62 6.10 -6.03
CA PRO A 54 9.46 4.68 -6.32
C PRO A 54 10.82 3.96 -6.25
N THR A 55 10.91 2.90 -5.45
CA THR A 55 12.08 2.02 -5.42
C THR A 55 12.25 1.37 -6.80
N SER A 56 13.44 1.50 -7.37
CA SER A 56 13.85 0.77 -8.57
C SER A 56 14.93 -0.24 -8.20
N GLY A 57 14.78 -1.47 -8.69
CA GLY A 57 15.67 -2.56 -8.33
C GLY A 57 15.47 -3.06 -6.90
N VAL A 58 16.59 -3.47 -6.32
CA VAL A 58 16.69 -4.03 -4.97
C VAL A 58 17.60 -3.10 -4.17
N VAL A 59 17.09 -2.58 -3.07
CA VAL A 59 17.86 -1.76 -2.12
C VAL A 59 18.08 -2.59 -0.87
N GLN A 60 19.31 -2.65 -0.40
CA GLN A 60 19.71 -3.44 0.75
C GLN A 60 20.20 -2.54 1.87
N PHE A 61 19.82 -2.84 3.10
CA PHE A 61 20.36 -2.16 4.27
C PHE A 61 20.52 -3.11 5.45
N TYR A 62 21.51 -2.77 6.29
CA TYR A 62 21.91 -3.56 7.44
C TYR A 62 21.73 -2.76 8.71
N PHE A 63 21.18 -3.39 9.74
CA PHE A 63 21.13 -2.79 11.07
C PHE A 63 21.12 -3.86 12.16
N THR A 64 21.57 -3.49 13.36
CA THR A 64 21.53 -4.36 14.53
C THR A 64 20.47 -3.84 15.50
N MET A 65 19.56 -4.71 15.93
CA MET A 65 18.55 -4.38 16.93
C MET A 65 18.53 -5.46 18.02
N LYS A 66 18.71 -5.05 19.28
CA LYS A 66 18.74 -5.95 20.45
C LYS A 66 19.74 -7.12 20.29
N GLY A 67 20.89 -6.86 19.66
CA GLY A 67 21.93 -7.86 19.41
C GLY A 67 21.66 -8.79 18.21
N ILE A 68 20.56 -8.60 17.48
CA ILE A 68 20.23 -9.36 16.27
C ILE A 68 20.57 -8.51 15.05
N ASN A 69 21.33 -9.07 14.11
CA ASN A 69 21.65 -8.43 12.83
C ASN A 69 20.51 -8.67 11.84
N PHE A 70 20.02 -7.59 11.25
CA PHE A 70 19.01 -7.60 10.21
C PHE A 70 19.66 -7.18 8.89
N GLU A 71 19.42 -7.98 7.87
CA GLU A 71 19.68 -7.67 6.47
C GLU A 71 18.32 -7.56 5.79
N VAL A 72 17.97 -6.36 5.32
CA VAL A 72 16.66 -6.09 4.73
C VAL A 72 16.81 -5.70 3.28
N PHE A 73 16.00 -6.33 2.44
CA PHE A 73 15.88 -6.06 1.02
C PHE A 73 14.55 -5.34 0.76
N ASP A 74 14.60 -4.08 0.35
CA ASP A 74 13.46 -3.35 -0.21
C ASP A 74 13.42 -3.53 -1.72
N VAL A 75 12.30 -4.02 -2.23
CA VAL A 75 12.12 -4.35 -3.65
C VAL A 75 11.00 -3.54 -4.26
N GLY A 76 11.24 -3.03 -5.47
CA GLY A 76 10.19 -2.31 -6.22
C GLY A 76 8.96 -3.19 -6.47
N GLY A 77 7.77 -2.72 -6.07
CA GLY A 77 6.50 -3.46 -6.24
C GLY A 77 5.79 -3.27 -7.58
N GLN A 78 6.24 -2.31 -8.40
CA GLN A 78 5.67 -2.03 -9.71
C GLN A 78 5.90 -3.20 -10.67
N ARG A 79 4.98 -3.39 -11.63
CA ARG A 79 5.04 -4.56 -12.55
C ARG A 79 6.38 -4.71 -13.27
N SER A 80 7.02 -3.61 -13.66
CA SER A 80 8.34 -3.61 -14.31
C SER A 80 9.47 -4.13 -13.41
N GLU A 81 9.34 -3.97 -12.10
CA GLU A 81 10.39 -4.28 -11.12
C GLU A 81 10.31 -5.72 -10.61
N ARG A 82 9.12 -6.35 -10.68
CA ARG A 82 8.87 -7.69 -10.09
C ARG A 82 9.76 -8.79 -10.63
N ARG A 83 10.27 -8.68 -11.86
CA ARG A 83 11.22 -9.67 -12.43
C ARG A 83 12.53 -9.74 -11.63
N LYS A 84 12.89 -8.65 -10.93
CA LYS A 84 14.12 -8.54 -10.14
C LYS A 84 13.99 -9.18 -8.76
N TRP A 85 12.79 -9.57 -8.33
CA TRP A 85 12.55 -10.15 -7.00
C TRP A 85 13.29 -11.47 -6.80
N ILE A 86 13.54 -12.22 -7.88
CA ILE A 86 14.29 -13.48 -7.83
C ILE A 86 15.70 -13.32 -7.22
N HIS A 87 16.29 -12.12 -7.31
CA HIS A 87 17.58 -11.82 -6.70
C HIS A 87 17.55 -11.79 -5.16
N CYS A 88 16.35 -11.81 -4.56
CA CYS A 88 16.15 -11.73 -3.11
C CYS A 88 15.56 -13.03 -2.54
N PHE A 89 15.44 -14.11 -3.32
CA PHE A 89 14.70 -15.31 -2.89
C PHE A 89 15.55 -16.34 -2.14
N ASP A 90 16.88 -16.20 -2.15
CA ASP A 90 17.77 -17.11 -1.43
C ASP A 90 17.90 -16.72 0.05
N ASN A 91 17.82 -17.72 0.93
CA ASN A 91 18.10 -17.62 2.37
C ASN A 91 17.30 -16.56 3.15
N VAL A 92 16.09 -16.24 2.70
CA VAL A 92 15.21 -15.30 3.40
C VAL A 92 14.61 -15.95 4.65
N ASN A 93 14.75 -15.32 5.82
CA ASN A 93 14.11 -15.80 7.05
C ASN A 93 12.62 -15.44 7.13
N ALA A 94 12.26 -14.25 6.62
CA ALA A 94 10.87 -13.79 6.61
C ALA A 94 10.60 -12.83 5.45
N VAL A 95 9.37 -12.87 4.93
CA VAL A 95 8.85 -11.91 3.95
C VAL A 95 7.88 -10.97 4.64
N ILE A 96 8.11 -9.66 4.53
CA ILE A 96 7.14 -8.63 4.95
C ILE A 96 6.38 -8.19 3.70
N TYR A 97 5.10 -8.55 3.61
CA TYR A 97 4.22 -8.11 2.53
C TYR A 97 3.37 -6.93 2.97
N VAL A 98 3.48 -5.79 2.29
CA VAL A 98 2.75 -4.57 2.62
C VAL A 98 1.64 -4.32 1.60
N ALA A 99 0.39 -4.33 2.06
CA ALA A 99 -0.79 -4.06 1.24
C ALA A 99 -1.48 -2.77 1.70
N ALA A 100 -1.64 -1.80 0.80
CA ALA A 100 -2.39 -0.58 1.08
C ALA A 100 -3.89 -0.84 0.96
N ILE A 101 -4.59 -1.02 2.09
CA ILE A 101 -6.01 -1.37 2.07
C ILE A 101 -6.91 -0.21 1.64
N SER A 102 -6.41 1.02 1.73
CA SER A 102 -7.08 2.24 1.27
C SER A 102 -7.21 2.35 -0.24
N GLU A 103 -6.53 1.52 -1.03
CA GLU A 103 -6.52 1.57 -2.50
C GLU A 103 -7.65 0.72 -3.14
N TYR A 104 -8.65 0.28 -2.36
CA TYR A 104 -9.74 -0.58 -2.83
C TYR A 104 -10.63 0.06 -3.91
N ASP A 105 -10.67 1.38 -4.02
CA ASP A 105 -11.43 2.13 -5.03
C ASP A 105 -10.52 2.73 -6.12
N GLN A 106 -9.25 2.31 -6.19
CA GLN A 106 -8.27 2.83 -7.13
C GLN A 106 -7.83 1.78 -8.15
N VAL A 107 -7.38 2.25 -9.31
CA VAL A 107 -6.78 1.42 -10.36
C VAL A 107 -5.25 1.62 -10.42
N LEU A 108 -4.54 0.65 -10.98
CA LEU A 108 -3.11 0.74 -11.23
C LEU A 108 -2.78 1.89 -12.18
N ARG A 109 -1.59 2.48 -12.03
CA ARG A 109 -1.11 3.53 -12.95
C ARG A 109 -0.73 2.94 -14.31
N GLU A 110 -0.24 1.70 -14.28
CA GLU A 110 0.31 1.00 -15.44
C GLU A 110 -0.73 0.69 -16.51
N ASP A 111 -2.00 0.47 -16.15
CA ASP A 111 -3.07 0.10 -17.09
C ASP A 111 -4.38 0.87 -16.94
N ASN A 112 -4.52 1.71 -15.89
CA ASN A 112 -5.74 2.46 -15.58
C ASN A 112 -7.02 1.59 -15.53
N LYS A 113 -6.89 0.29 -15.28
CA LYS A 113 -8.00 -0.67 -15.38
C LYS A 113 -8.05 -1.63 -14.21
N THR A 114 -6.91 -2.20 -13.83
CA THR A 114 -6.86 -3.21 -12.77
C THR A 114 -6.95 -2.55 -11.40
N ASN A 115 -7.90 -3.00 -10.58
CA ASN A 115 -8.05 -2.53 -9.20
C ASN A 115 -6.80 -2.86 -8.37
N ARG A 116 -6.29 -1.88 -7.62
CA ARG A 116 -5.03 -2.01 -6.87
C ARG A 116 -5.09 -3.05 -5.76
N LEU A 117 -6.17 -3.10 -4.99
CA LEU A 117 -6.31 -4.08 -3.90
C LEU A 117 -6.47 -5.51 -4.44
N LYS A 118 -7.15 -5.69 -5.58
CA LYS A 118 -7.20 -6.99 -6.27
C LYS A 118 -5.83 -7.42 -6.78
N GLU A 119 -5.07 -6.50 -7.37
CA GLU A 119 -3.69 -6.78 -7.78
C GLU A 119 -2.82 -7.19 -6.58
N ALA A 120 -2.94 -6.50 -5.44
CA ALA A 120 -2.21 -6.85 -4.22
C ALA A 120 -2.58 -8.26 -3.71
N LEU A 121 -3.86 -8.64 -3.73
CA LEU A 121 -4.30 -9.99 -3.38
C LEU A 121 -3.71 -11.05 -4.33
N LEU A 122 -3.73 -10.79 -5.64
CA LEU A 122 -3.18 -11.70 -6.65
C LEU A 122 -1.66 -11.84 -6.51
N LEU A 123 -0.96 -10.74 -6.26
CA LEU A 123 0.48 -10.76 -6.04
C LEU A 123 0.84 -11.48 -4.73
N PHE A 124 0.08 -11.24 -3.66
CA PHE A 124 0.26 -11.96 -2.41
C PHE A 124 0.07 -13.47 -2.58
N ASP A 125 -0.98 -13.90 -3.29
CA ASP A 125 -1.20 -15.31 -3.63
C ASP A 125 0.01 -15.91 -4.36
N GLY A 126 0.59 -15.18 -5.32
CA GLY A 126 1.81 -15.60 -6.01
C GLY A 126 3.05 -15.68 -5.11
N VAL A 127 3.19 -14.78 -4.13
CA VAL A 127 4.31 -14.78 -3.17
C VAL A 127 4.18 -15.95 -2.20
N VAL A 128 3.05 -16.07 -1.50
CA VAL A 128 2.89 -17.09 -0.44
C VAL A 128 2.79 -18.51 -0.98
N ASN A 129 2.43 -18.66 -2.26
CA ASN A 129 2.43 -19.96 -2.93
C ASN A 129 3.70 -20.22 -3.77
N ASN A 130 4.71 -19.36 -3.66
CA ASN A 130 5.97 -19.56 -4.37
C ASN A 130 6.81 -20.67 -3.70
N GLN A 131 7.40 -21.55 -4.51
CA GLN A 131 8.25 -22.64 -4.00
C GLN A 131 9.44 -22.16 -3.16
N TYR A 132 9.99 -20.98 -3.45
CA TYR A 132 11.12 -20.41 -2.70
C TYR A 132 10.73 -19.93 -1.30
N PHE A 133 9.42 -19.76 -1.03
CA PHE A 133 8.92 -19.22 0.24
C PHE A 133 8.12 -20.24 1.07
N LYS A 134 8.20 -21.54 0.74
CA LYS A 134 7.43 -22.60 1.43
C LYS A 134 7.68 -22.65 2.94
N ASP A 135 8.93 -22.51 3.36
CA ASP A 135 9.35 -22.60 4.76
C ASP A 135 9.65 -21.22 5.36
N VAL A 136 9.33 -20.15 4.62
CA VAL A 136 9.62 -18.76 5.01
C VAL A 136 8.43 -18.16 5.73
N SER A 137 8.69 -17.50 6.86
CA SER A 137 7.63 -16.81 7.61
C SER A 137 7.12 -15.59 6.85
N VAL A 138 5.82 -15.48 6.63
CA VAL A 138 5.22 -14.32 5.95
C VAL A 138 4.48 -13.44 6.95
N ILE A 139 4.89 -12.17 7.02
CA ILE A 139 4.27 -11.13 7.85
C ILE A 139 3.47 -10.20 6.93
N LEU A 140 2.16 -10.13 7.12
CA LEU A 140 1.28 -9.27 6.32
C LEU A 140 0.98 -7.96 7.06
N PHE A 141 1.33 -6.83 6.45
CA PHE A 141 0.94 -5.50 6.88
C PHE A 141 -0.22 -4.97 6.05
N LEU A 142 -1.39 -4.83 6.68
CA LEU A 142 -2.51 -4.08 6.14
C LEU A 142 -2.29 -2.60 6.45
N ASN A 143 -1.68 -1.89 5.51
CA ASN A 143 -1.19 -0.53 5.67
C ASN A 143 -2.22 0.53 5.22
N LYS A 144 -2.00 1.79 5.61
CA LYS A 144 -2.85 2.96 5.32
C LYS A 144 -4.26 2.84 5.88
N LYS A 145 -4.35 2.34 7.11
CA LYS A 145 -5.62 2.10 7.81
C LYS A 145 -6.33 3.41 8.16
N ASP A 146 -5.57 4.46 8.42
CA ASP A 146 -5.99 5.85 8.56
C ASP A 146 -6.78 6.33 7.33
N LEU A 147 -6.16 6.29 6.14
CA LEU A 147 -6.83 6.66 4.89
C LEU A 147 -8.03 5.76 4.57
N PHE A 148 -7.95 4.47 4.93
CA PHE A 148 -9.07 3.55 4.76
C PHE A 148 -10.24 3.89 5.67
N ALA A 149 -9.99 4.25 6.94
CA ALA A 149 -11.00 4.61 7.91
C ALA A 149 -11.81 5.85 7.49
N GLU A 150 -11.16 6.84 6.88
CA GLU A 150 -11.84 8.01 6.32
C GLU A 150 -12.70 7.64 5.11
N LYS A 151 -12.16 6.82 4.21
CA LYS A 151 -12.76 6.54 2.90
C LYS A 151 -13.97 5.60 2.97
N ILE A 152 -13.90 4.58 3.83
CA ILE A 152 -14.94 3.54 3.93
C ILE A 152 -16.30 4.09 4.39
N LEU A 153 -16.32 5.27 5.02
CA LEU A 153 -17.53 5.98 5.41
C LEU A 153 -18.35 6.46 4.21
N TYR A 154 -17.72 6.69 3.07
CA TYR A 154 -18.35 7.31 1.90
C TYR A 154 -18.35 6.39 0.67
N VAL A 155 -17.36 5.50 0.55
CA VAL A 155 -17.23 4.58 -0.59
C VAL A 155 -17.27 3.14 -0.08
N SER A 156 -18.36 2.43 -0.37
CA SER A 156 -18.51 1.03 0.05
C SER A 156 -17.44 0.13 -0.57
N LEU A 157 -16.98 -0.85 0.20
CA LEU A 157 -16.04 -1.87 -0.29
C LEU A 157 -16.62 -2.73 -1.45
N LYS A 158 -17.94 -2.67 -1.67
CA LYS A 158 -18.61 -3.29 -2.84
C LYS A 158 -18.03 -2.87 -4.18
N VAL A 159 -17.51 -1.65 -4.31
CA VAL A 159 -16.87 -1.18 -5.56
C VAL A 159 -15.65 -2.03 -5.96
N CYS A 160 -15.01 -2.64 -4.97
CA CYS A 160 -13.93 -3.60 -5.17
C CYS A 160 -14.49 -5.03 -5.21
N PHE A 161 -15.43 -5.33 -4.32
CA PHE A 161 -15.86 -6.69 -4.05
C PHE A 161 -17.37 -6.81 -4.02
N ASP A 162 -17.97 -7.18 -5.15
CA ASP A 162 -19.43 -7.28 -5.31
C ASP A 162 -20.10 -8.17 -4.24
N SER A 163 -19.39 -9.22 -3.80
CA SER A 163 -19.84 -10.15 -2.75
C SER A 163 -19.65 -9.64 -1.32
N TYR A 164 -19.23 -8.40 -1.13
CA TYR A 164 -19.13 -7.79 0.19
C TYR A 164 -20.53 -7.42 0.69
N ASP A 165 -21.03 -8.16 1.66
CA ASP A 165 -22.22 -7.77 2.41
C ASP A 165 -21.79 -7.16 3.74
N ALA A 166 -22.08 -5.88 3.94
CA ALA A 166 -21.77 -5.17 5.17
C ALA A 166 -22.70 -5.57 6.33
N GLY A 167 -23.74 -6.38 6.07
CA GLY A 167 -24.82 -6.62 7.03
C GLY A 167 -25.66 -5.36 7.29
N ARG A 168 -26.66 -5.48 8.17
CA ARG A 168 -27.59 -4.37 8.51
C ARG A 168 -26.95 -3.19 9.25
N ASP A 169 -25.71 -3.33 9.72
CA ASP A 169 -25.03 -2.34 10.57
C ASP A 169 -24.09 -1.37 9.80
N GLY A 170 -24.22 -1.33 8.48
CA GLY A 170 -23.53 -0.34 7.65
C GLY A 170 -22.03 -0.58 7.53
N THR A 171 -21.36 0.33 6.85
CA THR A 171 -19.95 0.35 6.43
C THR A 171 -18.95 0.39 7.60
N GLY A 172 -19.02 -0.58 8.51
CA GLY A 172 -18.14 -0.68 9.66
C GLY A 172 -16.70 -0.92 9.23
N TYR A 173 -15.82 0.03 9.56
CA TYR A 173 -14.37 -0.08 9.33
C TYR A 173 -13.83 -1.44 9.81
N ALA A 174 -14.22 -1.89 11.01
CA ALA A 174 -13.77 -3.16 11.57
C ALA A 174 -14.18 -4.38 10.73
N ALA A 175 -15.46 -4.44 10.30
CA ALA A 175 -15.96 -5.50 9.45
C ALA A 175 -15.28 -5.50 8.08
N SER A 176 -15.04 -4.32 7.51
CA SER A 176 -14.36 -4.16 6.23
C SER A 176 -12.89 -4.59 6.29
N VAL A 177 -12.17 -4.20 7.36
CA VAL A 177 -10.79 -4.65 7.60
C VAL A 177 -10.75 -6.17 7.79
N ALA A 178 -11.66 -6.74 8.59
CA ALA A 178 -11.75 -8.18 8.81
C ALA A 178 -12.00 -8.95 7.50
N TYR A 179 -12.86 -8.40 6.62
CA TYR A 179 -13.15 -8.98 5.32
C TYR A 179 -11.95 -8.97 4.38
N ILE A 180 -11.21 -7.85 4.31
CA ILE A 180 -9.97 -7.76 3.53
C ILE A 180 -8.93 -8.74 4.09
N ARG A 181 -8.72 -8.74 5.41
CA ARG A 181 -7.81 -9.68 6.08
C ARG A 181 -8.14 -11.12 5.72
N LYS A 182 -9.42 -11.51 5.79
CA LYS A 182 -9.85 -12.88 5.47
C LYS A 182 -9.50 -13.29 4.04
N ARG A 183 -9.53 -12.35 3.09
CA ARG A 183 -9.11 -12.64 1.71
C ARG A 183 -7.63 -12.95 1.58
N PHE A 184 -6.77 -12.20 2.28
CA PHE A 184 -5.34 -12.52 2.33
C PHE A 184 -5.12 -13.87 3.01
N GLU A 185 -5.78 -14.13 4.15
CA GLU A 185 -5.70 -15.42 4.84
C GLU A 185 -6.11 -16.61 3.96
N ASN A 186 -7.14 -16.45 3.12
CA ASN A 186 -7.59 -17.51 2.21
C ASN A 186 -6.52 -17.91 1.17
N ALA A 187 -5.58 -17.03 0.82
CA ALA A 187 -4.45 -17.38 -0.04
C ALA A 187 -3.45 -18.32 0.67
N LEU A 188 -3.32 -18.21 2.00
CA LEU A 188 -2.44 -19.07 2.80
C LEU A 188 -3.00 -20.50 2.94
N ILE A 189 -4.32 -20.65 3.04
CA ILE A 189 -4.98 -21.95 3.25
C ILE A 189 -4.72 -22.94 2.09
N LYS A 190 -4.40 -22.46 0.90
CA LYS A 190 -4.07 -23.31 -0.27
C LYS A 190 -2.86 -24.21 -0.02
N HIS A 191 -1.91 -23.81 0.82
CA HIS A 191 -0.74 -24.61 1.18
C HIS A 191 -1.06 -25.74 2.16
N ALA A 192 -1.95 -25.49 3.13
CA ALA A 192 -2.31 -26.49 4.16
C ALA A 192 -3.10 -27.70 3.62
N LYS A 193 -3.57 -27.65 2.37
CA LYS A 193 -4.38 -28.69 1.71
C LYS A 193 -3.64 -29.52 0.65
N LYS A 194 -2.35 -29.28 0.42
CA LYS A 194 -1.56 -30.17 -0.43
C LYS A 194 -1.11 -31.38 0.42
N PRO A 195 -1.58 -32.60 0.12
CA PRO A 195 -1.09 -33.81 0.78
C PRO A 195 0.39 -34.07 0.47
#